data_AF-A0A535L6M6-F1
#
_entry.id   AF-A0A535L6M6-F1
#
_cell.length_a   1.000
_cell.length_b   1.000
_cell.length_c   1.000
_cell.angle_alpha   90.00
_cell.angle_beta   90.00
_cell.angle_gamma   90.00
#
_symmetry.space_group_name_H-M   'P 1'
#
loop_
_entity.id
_entity.type
_entity.pdbx_description
1 polymer ?
#
loop_
_entity_poly.entity_id
_entity_poly.type
_entity_poly.pdbx_seq_one_letter_code
_entity_poly.pdbx_strand_id
1 'polypeptide(L)'
;MSTPPLHSGLRQWKLAGAIISNARLLDVLMSVAYFAIGFSPITALAIAIMGLLPLSITTLSLVLPATVLGVALALRFPRYGKLALQGLIIGLIAVFLYDCMRVPFIIAGVWGDFIPKINMWLFNTSHPNWIVGYVWRYLGDGGFMGMAFTVGYGVLKPRVNSRLAGLAFGIAIWGCLVLTLLLAPHG
;
A
#
# COMPACT_ATOMS: atom_id res chain seq x y z
N MET A 1 55.39 24.04 9.60
CA MET A 1 54.25 23.18 9.22
C MET A 1 53.33 23.06 10.42
N SER A 2 52.19 23.76 10.41
CA SER A 2 51.17 23.66 11.46
C SER A 2 50.34 22.40 11.24
N THR A 3 50.38 21.47 12.20
CA THR A 3 49.50 20.31 12.22
C THR A 3 48.03 20.77 12.33
N PRO A 4 47.11 20.25 11.49
CA PRO A 4 45.70 20.58 11.64
C PRO A 4 45.19 20.05 12.99
N PRO A 5 44.31 20.79 13.69
CA PRO A 5 43.86 20.39 15.02
C PRO A 5 43.01 19.11 14.94
N LEU A 6 43.48 18.04 15.58
CA LEU A 6 42.83 16.72 15.72
C LEU A 6 41.34 16.78 16.14
N HIS A 7 40.91 17.88 16.77
CA HIS A 7 39.53 18.09 17.19
C HIS A 7 38.53 18.34 16.05
N SER A 8 38.97 18.80 14.87
CA SER A 8 38.07 19.09 13.75
C SER A 8 37.53 17.81 13.08
N GLY A 9 38.38 16.78 12.94
CA GLY A 9 38.03 15.51 12.32
C GLY A 9 37.00 14.73 13.13
N LEU A 10 37.20 14.57 14.44
CA LEU A 10 36.27 13.83 15.32
C LEU A 10 34.85 14.43 15.33
N ARG A 11 34.73 15.76 15.24
CA ARG A 11 33.42 16.45 15.17
C ARG A 11 32.74 16.19 13.82
N GLN A 12 33.49 16.22 12.71
CA GLN A 12 32.96 15.88 11.37
C GLN A 12 32.47 14.43 11.28
N TRP A 13 33.21 13.46 11.84
CA TRP A 13 32.78 12.06 11.86
C TRP A 13 31.49 11.83 12.66
N LYS A 14 31.35 12.48 13.81
CA LYS A 14 30.11 12.40 14.61
C LYS A 14 28.91 13.04 13.91
N LEU A 15 29.10 14.19 13.25
CA LEU A 15 28.06 14.85 12.46
C LEU A 15 27.63 14.01 11.26
N ALA A 16 28.59 13.46 10.51
CA ALA A 16 28.30 12.57 9.38
C ALA A 16 27.54 11.31 9.83
N GLY A 17 27.99 10.68 10.91
CA GLY A 17 27.30 9.52 11.51
C GLY A 17 25.86 9.82 11.92
N ALA A 18 25.63 10.95 12.60
CA ALA A 18 24.29 11.37 13.04
C ALA A 18 23.36 11.71 11.87
N ILE A 19 23.88 12.33 10.80
CA ILE A 19 23.11 12.62 9.58
C ILE A 19 22.71 11.32 8.87
N ILE A 20 23.64 10.36 8.76
CA ILE A 20 23.38 9.04 8.15
C ILE A 20 22.36 8.25 8.97
N SER A 21 22.45 8.27 10.31
CA SER A 21 21.49 7.58 11.17
C SER A 21 20.09 8.19 11.08
N ASN A 22 19.98 9.52 11.04
CA ASN A 22 18.70 10.21 10.91
C ASN A 22 18.04 9.97 9.55
N ALA A 23 18.82 9.96 8.47
CA ALA A 23 18.32 9.63 7.13
C ALA A 23 17.81 8.18 7.07
N ARG A 24 18.53 7.24 7.68
CA ARG A 24 18.12 5.83 7.74
C ARG A 24 16.86 5.63 8.58
N LEU A 25 16.76 6.31 9.73
CA LEU A 25 15.56 6.29 10.55
C LEU A 25 14.35 6.82 9.78
N LEU A 26 14.50 7.95 9.07
CA LEU A 26 13.43 8.52 8.25
C LEU A 26 12.99 7.56 7.14
N ASP A 27 13.93 6.91 6.44
CA ASP A 27 13.61 5.91 5.42
C ASP A 27 12.81 4.73 6.00
N VAL A 28 13.14 4.26 7.21
CA VAL A 28 12.37 3.22 7.92
C VAL A 28 10.99 3.73 8.31
N LEU A 29 10.88 4.91 8.91
CA LEU A 29 9.60 5.51 9.32
C LEU A 29 8.67 5.71 8.12
N MET A 30 9.20 6.18 7.00
CA MET A 30 8.43 6.35 5.76
C MET A 30 7.99 5.00 5.19
N SER A 31 8.84 3.97 5.25
CA SER A 31 8.46 2.62 4.84
C SER A 31 7.29 2.09 5.65
N VAL A 32 7.35 2.22 6.99
CA VAL A 32 6.30 1.77 7.89
C VAL A 32 5.02 2.58 7.70
N ALA A 33 5.14 3.90 7.56
CA ALA A 33 3.99 4.77 7.34
C ALA A 33 3.28 4.43 6.03
N TYR A 34 4.01 4.36 4.90
CA TYR A 34 3.41 4.02 3.61
C TYR A 34 2.92 2.57 3.55
N PHE A 35 3.51 1.65 4.31
CA PHE A 35 2.95 0.31 4.49
C PHE A 35 1.58 0.36 5.18
N ALA A 36 1.48 1.03 6.34
CA ALA A 36 0.21 1.16 7.04
C ALA A 36 -0.87 1.88 6.21
N ILE A 37 -0.47 2.93 5.48
CA ILE A 37 -1.37 3.67 4.59
C ILE A 37 -1.82 2.79 3.42
N GLY A 38 -0.87 2.13 2.75
CA GLY A 38 -1.14 1.32 1.57
C GLY A 38 -1.97 0.07 1.85
N PHE A 39 -1.92 -0.47 3.07
CA PHE A 39 -2.74 -1.59 3.50
C PHE A 39 -4.03 -1.17 4.22
N SER A 40 -4.28 0.14 4.40
CA SER A 40 -5.48 0.61 5.10
C SER A 40 -6.80 0.19 4.42
N PRO A 41 -6.96 0.22 3.08
CA PRO A 41 -8.25 -0.12 2.46
C PRO A 41 -8.54 -1.62 2.53
N ILE A 42 -7.55 -2.46 2.29
CA ILE A 42 -7.73 -3.92 2.40
C ILE A 42 -7.93 -4.35 3.86
N THR A 43 -7.32 -3.66 4.82
CA THR A 43 -7.59 -3.88 6.25
C THR A 43 -9.02 -3.50 6.60
N ALA A 44 -9.51 -2.34 6.12
CA ALA A 44 -10.89 -1.92 6.31
C ALA A 44 -11.90 -2.91 5.70
N LEU A 45 -11.58 -3.45 4.53
CA LEU A 45 -12.38 -4.47 3.86
C LEU A 45 -12.38 -5.79 4.63
N ALA A 46 -11.22 -6.25 5.10
CA ALA A 46 -11.10 -7.47 5.90
C ALA A 46 -11.91 -7.36 7.21
N ILE A 47 -11.82 -6.24 7.92
CA ILE A 47 -12.61 -5.98 9.14
C ILE A 47 -14.11 -6.06 8.84
N ALA A 48 -14.56 -5.49 7.72
CA ALA A 48 -15.96 -5.51 7.31
C ALA A 48 -16.45 -6.91 6.93
N ILE A 49 -15.67 -7.64 6.15
CA ILE A 49 -15.98 -9.02 5.72
C ILE A 49 -16.00 -9.99 6.92
N MET A 50 -15.17 -9.76 7.93
CA MET A 50 -15.19 -10.50 9.19
C MET A 50 -16.38 -10.13 10.10
N GLY A 51 -17.18 -9.11 9.74
CA GLY A 51 -18.34 -8.67 10.51
C GLY A 51 -18.01 -7.87 11.76
N LEU A 52 -16.75 -7.40 11.90
CA LEU A 52 -16.31 -6.68 13.11
C LEU A 52 -16.78 -5.22 13.11
N LEU A 53 -16.65 -4.51 11.99
CA LEU A 53 -17.11 -3.13 11.83
C LEU A 53 -17.58 -2.88 10.39
N PRO A 54 -18.64 -2.09 10.17
CA PRO A 54 -19.07 -1.68 8.84
C PRO A 54 -17.96 -1.00 8.03
N LEU A 55 -17.91 -1.27 6.71
CA LEU A 55 -16.92 -0.67 5.81
C LEU A 55 -17.01 0.85 5.77
N SER A 56 -18.21 1.42 5.89
CA SER A 56 -18.42 2.87 6.01
C SER A 56 -17.63 3.48 7.18
N ILE A 57 -17.69 2.86 8.36
CA ILE A 57 -17.01 3.33 9.57
C ILE A 57 -15.50 3.16 9.43
N THR A 58 -15.02 2.00 8.99
CA THR A 58 -13.58 1.76 8.82
C THR A 58 -13.00 2.63 7.70
N THR A 59 -13.76 2.95 6.66
CA THR A 59 -13.32 3.89 5.63
C THR A 59 -13.12 5.29 6.22
N LEU A 60 -14.09 5.79 6.98
CA LEU A 60 -14.00 7.13 7.58
C LEU A 60 -12.94 7.24 8.67
N SER A 61 -12.75 6.19 9.47
CA SER A 61 -11.84 6.21 10.62
C SER A 61 -10.42 5.72 10.34
N LEU A 62 -10.22 4.88 9.31
CA LEU A 62 -8.93 4.29 8.97
C LEU A 62 -8.43 4.76 7.61
N VAL A 63 -9.22 4.53 6.55
CA VAL A 63 -8.76 4.76 5.16
C VAL A 63 -8.62 6.24 4.83
N LEU A 64 -9.60 7.05 5.19
CA LEU A 64 -9.60 8.48 4.89
C LEU A 64 -8.46 9.22 5.63
N PRO A 65 -8.26 9.04 6.95
CA PRO A 65 -7.12 9.64 7.65
C PRO A 65 -5.77 9.15 7.12
N ALA A 66 -5.65 7.85 6.79
CA ALA A 66 -4.43 7.30 6.18
C ALA A 66 -4.14 7.94 4.81
N THR A 67 -5.18 8.15 3.99
CA THR A 67 -5.06 8.80 2.68
C THR A 67 -4.61 10.25 2.84
N VAL A 68 -5.25 11.01 3.75
CA VAL A 68 -4.87 12.40 4.04
C VAL A 68 -3.42 12.48 4.52
N LEU A 69 -3.02 11.59 5.43
CA LEU A 69 -1.64 11.49 5.91
C LEU A 69 -0.67 11.17 4.77
N GLY A 70 -1.00 10.21 3.90
CA GLY A 70 -0.16 9.84 2.75
C GLY A 70 0.06 10.98 1.77
N VAL A 71 -0.99 11.76 1.48
CA VAL A 71 -0.88 12.97 0.66
C VAL A 71 -0.03 14.03 1.37
N ALA A 72 -0.28 14.29 2.65
CA ALA A 72 0.49 15.26 3.43
C ALA A 72 1.99 14.91 3.47
N LEU A 73 2.32 13.63 3.67
CA LEU A 73 3.70 13.13 3.63
C LEU A 73 4.32 13.24 2.24
N ALA A 74 3.56 12.93 1.18
CA ALA A 74 4.04 13.04 -0.20
C ALA A 74 4.39 14.48 -0.58
N LEU A 75 3.55 15.45 -0.15
CA LEU A 75 3.78 16.88 -0.37
C LEU A 75 4.93 17.42 0.49
N ARG A 76 5.00 16.99 1.75
CA ARG A 76 6.06 17.43 2.68
C ARG A 76 7.43 16.87 2.32
N PHE A 77 7.48 15.65 1.79
CA PHE A 77 8.72 14.96 1.45
C PHE A 77 8.68 14.44 0.00
N PRO A 78 8.99 15.30 -1.00
CA PRO A 78 8.82 14.99 -2.41
C PRO A 78 9.58 13.75 -2.91
N ARG A 79 10.69 13.37 -2.26
CA ARG A 79 11.42 12.12 -2.58
C ARG A 79 10.52 10.89 -2.37
N TYR A 80 9.83 10.81 -1.24
CA TYR A 80 8.92 9.70 -0.95
C TYR A 80 7.62 9.83 -1.75
N GLY A 81 7.12 11.06 -1.95
CA GLY A 81 5.95 11.32 -2.80
C GLY A 81 6.11 10.83 -4.24
N LYS A 82 7.30 11.00 -4.85
CA LYS A 82 7.60 10.46 -6.19
C LYS A 82 7.55 8.93 -6.22
N LEU A 83 8.16 8.27 -5.23
CA LEU A 83 8.11 6.81 -5.10
C LEU A 83 6.67 6.32 -4.87
N ALA A 84 5.91 7.03 -4.04
CA ALA A 84 4.52 6.73 -3.75
C ALA A 84 3.66 6.82 -5.02
N LEU A 85 3.81 7.89 -5.81
CA LEU A 85 3.09 8.05 -7.08
C LEU A 85 3.47 6.97 -8.10
N GLN A 86 4.77 6.66 -8.23
CA GLN A 86 5.24 5.58 -9.08
C GLN A 86 4.63 4.24 -8.67
N GLY A 87 4.65 3.94 -7.37
CA GLY A 87 4.05 2.73 -6.84
C GLY A 87 2.54 2.66 -7.04
N LEU A 88 1.83 3.79 -6.91
CA LEU A 88 0.40 3.87 -7.19
C LEU A 88 0.10 3.55 -8.65
N ILE A 89 0.85 4.11 -9.60
CA ILE A 89 0.69 3.81 -11.03
C ILE A 89 1.01 2.34 -11.33
N ILE A 90 2.11 1.81 -10.78
CA ILE A 90 2.49 0.41 -10.95
C ILE A 90 1.41 -0.52 -10.37
N GLY A 91 0.85 -0.19 -9.21
CA GLY A 91 -0.23 -0.93 -8.57
C GLY A 91 -1.52 -0.94 -9.40
N LEU A 92 -1.87 0.20 -9.99
CA LEU A 92 -3.01 0.32 -10.92
C LEU A 92 -2.83 -0.57 -12.15
N ILE A 93 -1.63 -0.56 -12.75
CA ILE A 93 -1.30 -1.43 -13.89
C ILE A 93 -1.34 -2.91 -13.47
N ALA A 94 -0.81 -3.25 -12.29
CA ALA A 94 -0.80 -4.62 -11.79
C ALA A 94 -2.22 -5.17 -11.59
N VAL A 95 -3.12 -4.39 -10.98
CA VAL A 95 -4.53 -4.78 -10.82
C VAL A 95 -5.25 -4.85 -12.15
N PHE A 96 -4.96 -3.93 -13.08
CA PHE A 96 -5.49 -4.02 -14.44
C PHE A 96 -5.13 -5.34 -15.12
N LEU A 97 -3.85 -5.70 -15.11
CA LEU A 97 -3.38 -6.96 -15.70
C LEU A 97 -4.00 -8.19 -15.02
N TYR A 98 -4.15 -8.14 -13.70
CA TYR A 98 -4.84 -9.19 -12.96
C TYR A 98 -6.33 -9.29 -13.35
N ASP A 99 -7.01 -8.17 -13.57
CA ASP A 99 -8.40 -8.16 -14.03
C ASP A 99 -8.55 -8.62 -15.49
N CYS A 100 -7.60 -8.30 -16.38
CA CYS A 100 -7.58 -8.87 -17.73
C CYS A 100 -7.55 -10.41 -17.70
N MET A 101 -6.89 -10.98 -16.71
CA MET A 101 -6.90 -12.43 -16.48
C MET A 101 -8.20 -12.89 -15.79
N ARG A 102 -8.68 -12.18 -14.76
CA ARG A 102 -9.83 -12.59 -13.93
C ARG A 102 -11.18 -12.43 -14.63
N VAL A 103 -11.40 -11.35 -15.37
CA VAL A 103 -12.69 -11.01 -16.00
C VAL A 103 -13.19 -12.08 -16.99
N PRO A 104 -12.36 -12.71 -17.84
CA PRO A 104 -12.78 -13.84 -18.66
C PRO A 104 -13.43 -14.99 -17.87
N PHE A 105 -12.89 -15.32 -16.68
CA PHE A 105 -13.48 -16.35 -15.81
C PHE A 105 -14.81 -15.91 -15.19
N ILE A 106 -14.96 -14.61 -14.92
CA ILE A 106 -16.23 -14.03 -14.45
C ILE A 106 -17.29 -14.15 -15.55
N ILE A 107 -16.96 -13.76 -16.78
CA ILE A 107 -17.89 -13.84 -17.92
C ILE A 107 -18.27 -15.29 -18.22
N ALA A 108 -17.34 -16.23 -18.10
CA ALA A 108 -17.60 -17.65 -18.26
C ALA A 108 -18.38 -18.29 -17.09
N GLY A 109 -18.70 -17.54 -16.03
CA GLY A 109 -19.43 -18.04 -14.85
C GLY A 109 -18.61 -18.94 -13.93
N VAL A 110 -17.29 -19.04 -14.14
CA VAL A 110 -16.38 -19.86 -13.34
C VAL A 110 -16.04 -19.17 -12.01
N TRP A 111 -16.08 -17.83 -11.97
CA TRP A 111 -15.78 -17.03 -10.79
C TRP A 111 -16.85 -15.96 -10.58
N GLY A 112 -17.41 -15.86 -9.37
CA GLY A 112 -18.25 -14.73 -8.97
C GLY A 112 -17.50 -13.38 -8.90
N ASP A 113 -18.19 -12.29 -9.24
CA ASP A 113 -17.68 -10.94 -9.01
C ASP A 113 -18.31 -10.28 -7.78
N PHE A 114 -17.53 -10.18 -6.70
CA PHE A 114 -17.95 -9.49 -5.48
C PHE A 114 -17.61 -7.99 -5.49
N ILE A 115 -16.81 -7.51 -6.46
CA ILE A 115 -16.30 -6.13 -6.47
C ILE A 115 -17.43 -5.09 -6.49
N PRO A 116 -18.52 -5.24 -7.28
CA PRO A 116 -19.64 -4.30 -7.22
C PRO A 116 -20.37 -4.24 -5.87
N LYS A 117 -20.26 -5.29 -5.03
CA LYS A 117 -20.86 -5.35 -3.70
C LYS A 117 -20.13 -4.48 -2.67
N ILE A 118 -18.88 -4.09 -2.93
CA ILE A 118 -18.13 -3.17 -2.07
C ILE A 118 -18.92 -1.86 -1.85
N ASN A 119 -19.60 -1.37 -2.88
CA ASN A 119 -20.47 -0.20 -2.78
C ASN A 119 -21.57 -0.36 -1.71
N MET A 120 -22.18 -1.53 -1.64
CA MET A 120 -23.25 -1.83 -0.70
C MET A 120 -22.73 -1.74 0.74
N TRP A 121 -21.53 -2.26 0.99
CA TRP A 121 -20.86 -2.17 2.29
C TRP A 121 -20.43 -0.75 2.63
N LEU A 122 -19.99 0.02 1.62
CA LEU A 122 -19.45 1.36 1.81
C LEU A 122 -20.55 2.39 2.10
N PHE A 123 -21.70 2.28 1.44
CA PHE A 123 -22.80 3.26 1.55
C PHE A 123 -24.06 2.70 2.22
N ASN A 124 -24.01 1.47 2.75
CA ASN A 124 -25.15 0.77 3.34
C ASN A 124 -26.37 0.73 2.40
N THR A 125 -26.14 0.42 1.13
CA THR A 125 -27.19 0.32 0.11
C THR A 125 -27.47 -1.14 -0.25
N SER A 126 -28.65 -1.42 -0.80
CA SER A 126 -29.01 -2.73 -1.35
C SER A 126 -28.57 -2.94 -2.80
N HIS A 127 -28.06 -1.90 -3.46
CA HIS A 127 -27.76 -1.92 -4.90
C HIS A 127 -26.24 -1.93 -5.15
N PRO A 128 -25.71 -2.92 -5.89
CA PRO A 128 -24.30 -2.92 -6.27
C PRO A 128 -24.00 -1.78 -7.24
N ASN A 129 -22.80 -1.21 -7.14
CA ASN A 129 -22.32 -0.20 -8.08
C ASN A 129 -20.90 -0.58 -8.53
N TRP A 130 -20.78 -0.84 -9.83
CA TRP A 130 -19.53 -1.30 -10.44
C TRP A 130 -18.47 -0.21 -10.39
N ILE A 131 -18.84 1.05 -10.64
CA ILE A 131 -17.88 2.16 -10.67
C ILE A 131 -17.23 2.31 -9.30
N VAL A 132 -18.03 2.39 -8.24
CA VAL A 132 -17.51 2.52 -6.87
C VAL A 132 -16.65 1.32 -6.48
N GLY A 133 -17.13 0.10 -6.75
CA GLY A 133 -16.40 -1.12 -6.43
C GLY A 133 -15.04 -1.20 -7.15
N TYR A 134 -15.02 -0.91 -8.44
CA TYR A 134 -13.78 -0.94 -9.23
C TYR A 134 -12.85 0.25 -8.91
N VAL A 135 -13.37 1.41 -8.52
CA VAL A 135 -12.55 2.51 -7.98
C VAL A 135 -11.86 2.08 -6.69
N TRP A 136 -12.58 1.44 -5.77
CA TRP A 136 -11.99 0.87 -4.55
C TRP A 136 -10.91 -0.15 -4.88
N ARG A 137 -11.21 -1.10 -5.78
CA ARG A 137 -10.27 -2.14 -6.21
C ARG A 137 -8.98 -1.57 -6.81
N TYR A 138 -9.10 -0.59 -7.70
CA TYR A 138 -7.94 -0.07 -8.42
C TYR A 138 -7.14 0.89 -7.55
N LEU A 139 -7.79 1.88 -6.95
CA LEU A 139 -7.09 2.87 -6.13
C LEU A 139 -6.77 2.33 -4.72
N GLY A 140 -7.80 1.86 -4.02
CA GLY A 140 -7.71 1.44 -2.63
C GLY A 140 -6.96 0.11 -2.43
N ASP A 141 -7.19 -0.88 -3.29
CA ASP A 141 -6.44 -2.15 -3.15
C ASP A 141 -5.14 -2.07 -3.96
N GLY A 142 -5.22 -2.02 -5.28
CA GLY A 142 -4.05 -2.07 -6.17
C GLY A 142 -3.05 -0.95 -5.98
N GLY A 143 -3.51 0.28 -6.17
CA GLY A 143 -2.66 1.47 -6.15
C GLY A 143 -1.99 1.69 -4.79
N PHE A 144 -2.76 1.60 -3.71
CA PHE A 144 -2.24 1.78 -2.36
C PHE A 144 -1.26 0.66 -1.95
N MET A 145 -1.52 -0.60 -2.31
CA MET A 145 -0.54 -1.67 -2.07
C MET A 145 0.73 -1.50 -2.93
N GLY A 146 0.59 -1.08 -4.19
CA GLY A 146 1.73 -0.77 -5.07
C GLY A 146 2.58 0.39 -4.54
N MET A 147 1.94 1.40 -3.96
CA MET A 147 2.56 2.51 -3.24
C MET A 147 3.39 2.02 -2.05
N ALA A 148 2.78 1.22 -1.17
CA ALA A 148 3.47 0.62 -0.02
C ALA A 148 4.72 -0.15 -0.44
N PHE A 149 4.58 -1.04 -1.43
CA PHE A 149 5.69 -1.85 -1.92
C PHE A 149 6.83 -0.97 -2.48
N THR A 150 6.50 0.00 -3.32
CA THR A 150 7.50 0.80 -4.04
C THR A 150 8.25 1.76 -3.11
N VAL A 151 7.55 2.37 -2.15
CA VAL A 151 8.22 3.19 -1.13
C VAL A 151 9.14 2.32 -0.28
N GLY A 152 8.63 1.23 0.29
CA GLY A 152 9.42 0.33 1.14
C GLY A 152 10.64 -0.25 0.41
N TYR A 153 10.44 -0.80 -0.78
CA TYR A 153 11.53 -1.35 -1.60
C TYR A 153 12.53 -0.25 -2.01
N GLY A 154 12.05 0.90 -2.46
CA GLY A 154 12.87 1.99 -2.99
C GLY A 154 13.77 2.65 -1.95
N VAL A 155 13.34 2.71 -0.69
CA VAL A 155 14.11 3.35 0.39
C VAL A 155 14.94 2.35 1.19
N LEU A 156 14.42 1.15 1.47
CA LEU A 156 15.17 0.13 2.22
C LEU A 156 16.22 -0.57 1.35
N LYS A 157 16.03 -0.58 0.02
CA LYS A 157 16.94 -1.19 -0.96
C LYS A 157 17.44 -2.57 -0.53
N PRO A 158 16.53 -3.54 -0.32
CA PRO A 158 16.93 -4.89 0.06
C PRO A 158 17.86 -5.49 -1.00
N ARG A 159 18.68 -6.47 -0.62
CA ARG A 159 19.61 -7.16 -1.54
C ARG A 159 18.93 -8.12 -2.53
N VAL A 160 17.61 -8.10 -2.59
CA VAL A 160 16.78 -8.96 -3.44
C VAL A 160 16.44 -8.20 -4.73
N ASN A 161 16.42 -8.89 -5.86
CA ASN A 161 16.03 -8.31 -7.14
C ASN A 161 14.57 -7.81 -7.09
N SER A 162 14.30 -6.62 -7.65
CA SER A 162 12.97 -6.01 -7.65
C SER A 162 11.91 -6.89 -8.30
N ARG A 163 12.27 -7.64 -9.35
CA ARG A 163 11.35 -8.58 -10.02
C ARG A 163 10.94 -9.72 -9.09
N LEU A 164 11.90 -10.29 -8.37
CA LEU A 164 11.65 -11.38 -7.43
C LEU A 164 10.87 -10.88 -6.22
N ALA A 165 11.23 -9.72 -5.67
CA ALA A 165 10.51 -9.09 -4.57
C ALA A 165 9.06 -8.77 -4.96
N GLY A 166 8.85 -8.22 -6.16
CA GLY A 166 7.52 -7.92 -6.70
C GLY A 166 6.69 -9.18 -6.94
N LEU A 167 7.29 -10.24 -7.50
CA LEU A 167 6.63 -11.53 -7.67
C LEU A 167 6.22 -12.14 -6.33
N ALA A 168 7.13 -12.19 -5.37
CA ALA A 168 6.85 -12.71 -4.03
C ALA A 168 5.74 -11.91 -3.33
N PHE A 169 5.76 -10.59 -3.46
CA PHE A 169 4.72 -9.71 -2.95
C PHE A 169 3.36 -10.02 -3.59
N GLY A 170 3.31 -10.11 -4.93
CA GLY A 170 2.07 -10.44 -5.65
C GLY A 170 1.49 -11.81 -5.26
N ILE A 171 2.34 -12.84 -5.15
CA ILE A 171 1.95 -14.18 -4.69
C ILE A 171 1.39 -14.12 -3.27
N ALA A 172 2.05 -13.37 -2.37
CA ALA A 172 1.58 -13.21 -0.99
C ALA A 172 0.20 -12.54 -0.93
N ILE A 173 0.00 -11.43 -1.65
CA ILE A 173 -1.29 -10.73 -1.71
C ILE A 173 -2.39 -11.64 -2.28
N TRP A 174 -2.10 -12.35 -3.37
CA TRP A 174 -3.06 -13.28 -3.97
C TRP A 174 -3.39 -14.45 -3.02
N GLY A 175 -2.38 -15.01 -2.33
CA GLY A 175 -2.59 -16.04 -1.33
C GLY A 175 -3.47 -15.55 -0.17
N CYS A 176 -3.24 -14.33 0.32
CA CYS A 176 -4.08 -13.71 1.33
C CYS A 176 -5.52 -13.49 0.86
N LEU A 177 -5.71 -13.10 -0.41
CA LEU A 177 -7.05 -12.98 -1.02
C LEU A 177 -7.78 -14.32 -0.99
N VAL A 178 -7.14 -15.38 -1.49
CA VAL A 178 -7.73 -16.73 -1.52
C VAL A 178 -8.06 -17.20 -0.11
N LEU A 179 -7.14 -17.03 0.84
CA LEU A 179 -7.36 -17.40 2.24
C LEU A 179 -8.54 -16.63 2.85
N THR A 180 -8.65 -15.34 2.57
CA THR A 180 -9.77 -14.52 3.06
C THR A 180 -11.10 -15.01 2.50
N LEU A 181 -11.16 -15.31 1.20
CA LEU A 181 -12.39 -15.85 0.57
C LEU A 181 -12.78 -17.23 1.12
N LEU A 182 -11.81 -18.05 1.54
CA LEU A 182 -12.08 -19.38 2.11
C LEU A 182 -12.50 -19.35 3.58
N LEU A 183 -12.01 -18.38 4.35
CA LEU A 183 -12.20 -18.32 5.81
C LEU A 183 -13.25 -17.31 6.25
N ALA A 184 -13.53 -16.29 5.45
CA ALA A 184 -14.44 -15.22 5.85
C ALA A 184 -15.90 -15.68 5.87
N PRO A 185 -16.66 -15.39 6.94
CA PRO A 185 -18.07 -15.77 7.03
C PRO A 185 -18.96 -15.04 6.01
N HIS A 186 -18.52 -13.89 5.51
CA HIS A 186 -19.23 -13.07 4.52
C HIS A 186 -18.42 -12.90 3.22
N GLY A 187 -17.47 -13.81 2.99
CA GLY A 187 -16.67 -13.91 1.77
C GLY A 187 -17.43 -14.60 0.66
#